data_AF-A0A430FRY0-F1
#
_entry.id   AF-A0A430FRY0-F1
#
_cell.length_a   1.000
_cell.length_b   1.000
_cell.length_c   1.000
_cell.angle_alpha   90.00
_cell.angle_beta   90.00
_cell.angle_gamma   90.00
#
_symmetry.space_group_name_H-M   'P 1'
#
loop_
_entity.id
_entity.type
_entity.pdbx_description
1 polymer ?
#
loop_
_entity_poly.entity_id
_entity_poly.type
_entity_poly.pdbx_seq_one_letter_code
_entity_poly.pdbx_strand_id
1 'polypeptide(L)'
;MTSLARLTKRIAALTATSSLILAGVIGVSSANADELPAATGLGVHTMAVNRDANVNTSTDINVDADADANDVALAHQILDEALQQQKDPDSTEENHYIEGYWGETYWLLNNKNETMTIAPYADSTAPDFRFLEGKEGSLEWAIRITVEKVVIAHKLKATSESSFASMFEGCLHLEEVEGLGNISYENLKKGSNPRLYQMFERTKVQNVDFTGADFSTCSKFNPSYMFLKLNFYAKEPIELHLAGLPWEKVSSTWSMFNGAKISSVLIGYPDQVVEAPSIDTATAMFMNCPFLTHVQWNVTMPNLKDADFMFSKDGMLESIDLNNLKSSQLACITEMFGECYRLASLQMKGTKFTAGRASYTMYYAPINHFVINKSALAEIYKAARHGLPRDDDPQFQRYQWKDKDSGLEMSITDWAMYQPDQDYELELDLPKQEQC
;
A
#
# COMPACT_ATOMS: atom_id res chain seq x y z
N MET A 1 -3.49 -48.02 -9.52
CA MET A 1 -2.16 -47.80 -8.92
C MET A 1 -1.30 -46.94 -9.83
N THR A 2 -1.69 -45.67 -10.01
CA THR A 2 -0.95 -44.65 -10.77
C THR A 2 -1.53 -43.27 -10.42
N SER A 3 -1.27 -42.75 -9.21
CA SER A 3 -1.45 -41.31 -8.92
C SER A 3 -0.76 -40.78 -7.64
N LEU A 4 0.29 -41.42 -7.12
CA LEU A 4 1.01 -40.92 -5.93
C LEU A 4 2.44 -40.42 -6.17
N ALA A 5 2.91 -40.39 -7.41
CA ALA A 5 4.32 -40.06 -7.74
C ALA A 5 4.54 -38.65 -8.33
N ARG A 6 3.56 -37.73 -8.26
CA ARG A 6 3.71 -36.35 -8.77
C ARG A 6 3.68 -35.25 -7.71
N LEU A 7 3.54 -35.57 -6.42
CA LEU A 7 3.44 -34.56 -5.36
C LEU A 7 4.74 -34.26 -4.59
N THR A 8 5.80 -35.05 -4.77
CA THR A 8 7.05 -34.93 -3.98
C THR A 8 8.20 -34.19 -4.68
N LYS A 9 7.94 -33.50 -5.80
CA LYS A 9 8.98 -32.77 -6.56
C LYS A 9 8.91 -31.23 -6.47
N ARG A 10 8.04 -30.66 -5.63
CA ARG A 10 7.88 -29.19 -5.46
C ARG A 10 8.38 -28.60 -4.14
N ILE A 11 9.03 -29.39 -3.27
CA ILE A 11 9.55 -28.90 -1.96
C ILE A 11 11.08 -28.89 -1.87
N ALA A 12 11.81 -29.37 -2.89
CA ALA A 12 13.27 -29.36 -2.91
C ALA A 12 13.83 -28.44 -4.01
N ALA A 13 13.66 -27.12 -3.85
CA ALA A 13 14.37 -26.10 -4.63
C ALA A 13 14.53 -24.76 -3.89
N LEU A 14 14.44 -24.75 -2.56
CA LEU A 14 14.84 -23.63 -1.70
C LEU A 14 15.96 -24.12 -0.78
N THR A 15 17.14 -24.28 -1.35
CA THR A 15 18.41 -24.32 -0.61
C THR A 15 19.55 -24.22 -1.64
N ALA A 16 20.51 -23.35 -1.34
CA ALA A 16 21.75 -23.08 -2.07
C ALA A 16 21.61 -22.17 -3.30
N THR A 17 21.80 -20.87 -3.10
CA THR A 17 23.04 -20.11 -3.45
C THR A 17 22.87 -18.67 -2.99
N SER A 18 23.86 -17.89 -2.58
CA SER A 18 25.17 -18.10 -1.97
C SER A 18 25.58 -16.71 -1.51
N SER A 19 26.21 -16.65 -0.34
CA SER A 19 26.79 -15.46 0.25
C SER A 19 27.79 -14.79 -0.70
N LEU A 20 27.73 -13.46 -0.78
CA LEU A 20 28.86 -12.62 -1.16
C LEU A 20 28.82 -11.39 -0.24
N ILE A 21 29.33 -11.59 0.98
CA ILE A 21 29.68 -10.50 1.89
C ILE A 21 31.01 -9.94 1.39
N LEU A 22 30.97 -8.76 0.78
CA LEU A 22 32.18 -7.97 0.57
C LEU A 22 32.48 -7.26 1.89
N ALA A 23 33.51 -7.75 2.60
CA ALA A 23 34.06 -7.10 3.77
C ALA A 23 34.72 -5.77 3.34
N GLY A 24 34.06 -4.65 3.64
CA GLY A 24 34.62 -3.31 3.56
C GLY A 24 34.68 -2.72 4.97
N VAL A 25 35.89 -2.65 5.50
CA VAL A 25 36.23 -2.06 6.80
C VAL A 25 35.75 -0.61 6.86
N ILE A 26 34.85 -0.26 7.78
CA ILE A 26 34.61 1.13 8.17
C ILE A 26 35.07 1.28 9.62
N GLY A 27 36.21 1.95 9.76
CA GLY A 27 36.68 2.47 11.03
C GLY A 27 35.69 3.50 11.55
N VAL A 28 35.30 3.33 12.81
CA VAL A 28 34.54 4.33 13.56
C VAL A 28 35.44 5.55 13.74
N SER A 29 35.13 6.65 13.06
CA SER A 29 35.56 7.97 13.50
C SER A 29 34.32 8.84 13.69
N SER A 30 34.03 9.12 14.95
CA SER A 30 33.11 10.17 15.40
C SER A 30 33.52 11.52 14.81
N ALA A 31 32.65 12.15 14.04
CA ALA A 31 32.75 13.57 13.73
C ALA A 31 31.34 14.18 13.61
N ASN A 32 31.09 15.08 14.55
CA ASN A 32 30.05 16.09 14.73
C ASN A 32 28.97 16.24 13.63
N ALA A 33 27.73 16.20 14.09
CA ALA A 33 26.58 16.78 13.42
C ALA A 33 26.76 18.31 13.38
N ASP A 34 27.00 18.86 12.20
CA ASP A 34 26.83 20.28 11.91
C ASP A 34 25.45 20.50 11.27
N GLU A 35 24.80 21.54 11.75
CA GLU A 35 23.43 21.97 11.48
C GLU A 35 23.15 22.23 9.99
N LEU A 36 22.04 21.68 9.47
CA LEU A 36 21.45 22.09 8.19
C LEU A 36 20.54 23.32 8.42
N PRO A 37 20.64 24.37 7.59
CA PRO A 37 20.03 25.66 7.87
C PRO A 37 18.52 25.67 7.61
N ALA A 38 17.79 26.35 8.50
CA ALA A 38 16.38 26.65 8.38
C ALA A 38 16.10 27.49 7.11
N ALA A 39 15.36 26.93 6.16
CA ALA A 39 14.79 27.68 5.05
C ALA A 39 13.48 28.36 5.51
N THR A 40 13.59 29.62 5.93
CA THR A 40 12.45 30.48 6.19
C THR A 40 11.87 31.03 4.89
N GLY A 41 10.58 30.76 4.67
CA GLY A 41 9.65 31.65 3.97
C GLY A 41 9.64 31.61 2.45
N LEU A 42 8.53 31.09 1.89
CA LEU A 42 7.83 31.62 0.72
C LEU A 42 6.44 30.97 0.63
N GLY A 43 5.46 31.74 0.15
CA GLY A 43 4.04 31.64 0.50
C GLY A 43 3.34 30.32 0.12
N VAL A 44 2.57 29.82 1.07
CA VAL A 44 1.59 28.75 0.89
C VAL A 44 0.48 29.26 -0.04
N HIS A 45 0.49 28.85 -1.30
CA HIS A 45 -0.67 28.96 -2.16
C HIS A 45 -1.62 27.80 -1.87
N THR A 46 -2.49 28.02 -0.89
CA THR A 46 -3.69 27.20 -0.68
C THR A 46 -4.60 27.38 -1.90
N MET A 47 -4.63 26.41 -2.81
CA MET A 47 -5.67 26.33 -3.83
C MET A 47 -6.67 25.24 -3.47
N ALA A 48 -7.93 25.65 -3.44
CA ALA A 48 -9.08 24.89 -3.01
C ALA A 48 -9.22 23.57 -3.78
N VAL A 49 -9.07 22.45 -3.06
CA VAL A 49 -9.55 21.14 -3.48
C VAL A 49 -11.06 21.16 -3.32
N ASN A 50 -11.78 20.99 -4.44
CA ASN A 50 -13.23 21.02 -4.44
C ASN A 50 -13.76 19.83 -3.64
N ARG A 51 -14.67 20.16 -2.72
CA ARG A 51 -15.28 19.32 -1.68
C ARG A 51 -15.95 18.09 -2.29
N ASP A 52 -15.51 16.92 -1.86
CA ASP A 52 -16.33 15.70 -1.63
C ASP A 52 -15.49 14.48 -1.18
N ALA A 53 -14.19 14.65 -0.96
CA ALA A 53 -13.41 13.72 -0.14
C ALA A 53 -12.80 14.51 1.02
N ASN A 54 -13.35 14.31 2.22
CA ASN A 54 -12.76 14.78 3.46
C ASN A 54 -11.51 13.91 3.75
N VAL A 55 -10.50 14.02 2.89
CA VAL A 55 -9.14 13.57 3.21
C VAL A 55 -8.61 14.62 4.15
N ASN A 56 -8.69 14.29 5.44
CA ASN A 56 -8.14 15.08 6.51
C ASN A 56 -6.64 15.28 6.21
N THR A 57 -6.26 16.42 5.62
CA THR A 57 -4.88 16.89 5.53
C THR A 57 -4.45 17.39 6.91
N SER A 58 -4.59 16.54 7.92
CA SER A 58 -4.11 16.81 9.26
C SER A 58 -2.57 16.87 9.18
N THR A 59 -2.06 18.09 9.14
CA THR A 59 -0.71 18.45 9.55
C THR A 59 -0.58 18.51 11.08
N ASP A 60 -1.52 17.93 11.82
CA ASP A 60 -1.52 17.82 13.27
C ASP A 60 -2.05 16.43 13.67
N ILE A 61 -1.24 15.39 13.47
CA ILE A 61 -1.43 14.12 14.18
C ILE A 61 -0.56 14.19 15.42
N ASN A 62 -1.02 14.99 16.38
CA ASN A 62 -0.79 14.66 17.77
C ASN A 62 -1.85 13.60 18.11
N VAL A 63 -1.63 12.36 17.68
CA VAL A 63 -2.49 11.22 17.98
C VAL A 63 -1.56 10.07 18.33
N ASP A 64 -1.72 9.63 19.57
CA ASP A 64 -0.77 8.87 20.37
C ASP A 64 -0.07 7.72 19.62
N ALA A 65 1.22 7.68 19.90
CA ALA A 65 2.13 6.59 19.60
C ALA A 65 1.76 5.39 20.47
N ASP A 66 1.68 4.21 19.85
CA ASP A 66 1.24 2.99 20.52
C ASP A 66 -0.19 3.12 21.07
N ALA A 67 -0.87 2.02 21.42
CA ALA A 67 -1.69 2.14 22.61
C ALA A 67 -0.66 2.52 23.68
N ASP A 68 -0.77 3.69 24.34
CA ASP A 68 0.16 4.06 25.41
C ASP A 68 0.36 2.81 26.29
N ALA A 69 1.55 2.52 26.81
CA ALA A 69 1.75 1.33 27.65
C ALA A 69 0.67 1.23 28.76
N ASN A 70 0.10 2.38 29.14
CA ASN A 70 -1.10 2.53 29.96
C ASN A 70 -2.38 1.93 29.34
N ASP A 71 -2.68 2.18 28.07
CA ASP A 71 -3.83 1.62 27.34
C ASP A 71 -3.73 0.10 27.21
N VAL A 72 -2.55 -0.43 26.87
CA VAL A 72 -2.33 -1.88 26.78
C VAL A 72 -2.50 -2.53 28.16
N ALA A 73 -1.96 -1.92 29.22
CA ALA A 73 -2.15 -2.41 30.58
C ALA A 73 -3.62 -2.38 31.01
N LEU A 74 -4.36 -1.31 30.67
CA LEU A 74 -5.79 -1.22 30.92
C LEU A 74 -6.58 -2.28 30.14
N ALA A 75 -6.20 -2.54 28.89
CA ALA A 75 -6.82 -3.59 28.09
C ALA A 75 -6.61 -4.97 28.72
N HIS A 76 -5.40 -5.34 29.13
CA HIS A 76 -5.17 -6.61 29.82
C HIS A 76 -5.97 -6.72 31.13
N GLN A 77 -6.09 -5.64 31.90
CA GLN A 77 -6.94 -5.64 33.09
C GLN A 77 -8.39 -5.96 32.73
N ILE A 78 -8.95 -5.36 31.67
CA ILE A 78 -10.31 -5.62 31.21
C ILE A 78 -10.49 -7.08 30.77
N LEU A 79 -9.50 -7.65 30.05
CA LEU A 79 -9.54 -9.05 29.62
C LEU A 79 -9.50 -10.01 30.81
N ASP A 80 -8.65 -9.74 31.81
CA ASP A 80 -8.56 -10.54 33.03
C ASP A 80 -9.87 -10.48 33.85
N GLU A 81 -10.48 -9.30 33.96
CA GLU A 81 -11.80 -9.14 34.59
C GLU A 81 -12.89 -9.93 33.84
N ALA A 82 -12.88 -9.90 32.51
CA ALA A 82 -13.83 -10.66 31.68
C ALA A 82 -13.67 -12.17 31.86
N LEU A 83 -12.43 -12.69 31.90
CA LEU A 83 -12.16 -14.10 32.18
C LEU A 83 -12.69 -14.55 33.54
N GLN A 84 -12.54 -13.72 34.57
CA GLN A 84 -13.05 -14.03 35.91
C GLN A 84 -14.57 -14.10 35.93
N GLN A 85 -15.26 -13.26 35.16
CA GLN A 85 -16.71 -13.26 35.05
C GLN A 85 -17.26 -14.47 34.29
N GLN A 86 -16.51 -15.00 33.32
CA GLN A 86 -16.88 -16.19 32.54
C GLN A 86 -16.49 -17.51 33.22
N LYS A 87 -15.78 -17.47 34.36
CA LYS A 87 -15.34 -18.67 35.06
C LYS A 87 -16.53 -19.42 35.67
N ASP A 88 -16.69 -20.69 35.27
CA ASP A 88 -17.61 -21.61 35.95
C ASP A 88 -17.15 -21.82 37.40
N PRO A 89 -17.97 -21.47 38.41
CA PRO A 89 -17.60 -21.61 39.83
C PRO A 89 -17.32 -23.05 40.26
N ASP A 90 -17.84 -24.06 39.53
CA ASP A 90 -17.64 -25.48 39.84
C ASP A 90 -16.48 -26.12 39.05
N SER A 91 -15.87 -25.40 38.10
CA SER A 91 -14.74 -25.89 37.32
C SER A 91 -13.40 -25.69 38.02
N THR A 92 -12.56 -26.71 37.97
CA THR A 92 -11.16 -26.66 38.46
C THR A 92 -10.16 -26.35 37.36
N GLU A 93 -10.61 -26.27 36.10
CA GLU A 93 -9.76 -25.92 34.95
C GLU A 93 -9.61 -24.40 34.83
N GLU A 94 -8.42 -23.99 34.41
CA GLU A 94 -8.09 -22.58 34.19
C GLU A 94 -8.74 -22.13 32.86
N ASN A 95 -9.78 -21.27 32.92
CA ASN A 95 -10.39 -20.73 31.70
C ASN A 95 -9.48 -19.64 31.12
N HIS A 96 -9.09 -19.82 29.85
CA HIS A 96 -8.26 -18.86 29.10
C HIS A 96 -9.00 -18.22 27.94
N TYR A 97 -10.26 -18.58 27.75
CA TYR A 97 -11.02 -18.17 26.60
C TYR A 97 -12.02 -17.09 27.00
N ILE A 98 -11.95 -15.98 26.30
CA ILE A 98 -13.02 -15.00 26.23
C ILE A 98 -13.79 -15.29 24.95
N GLU A 99 -15.10 -15.42 25.06
CA GLU A 99 -15.96 -15.75 23.92
C GLU A 99 -16.99 -14.66 23.63
N GLY A 100 -17.51 -14.66 22.41
CA GLY A 100 -18.62 -13.80 22.03
C GLY A 100 -19.13 -14.07 20.61
N TYR A 101 -19.97 -13.16 20.13
CA TYR A 101 -20.62 -13.27 18.83
C TYR A 101 -20.44 -12.01 18.00
N TRP A 102 -20.23 -12.20 16.70
CA TRP A 102 -20.33 -11.17 15.67
C TRP A 102 -21.49 -11.51 14.76
N GLY A 103 -22.67 -10.96 15.09
CA GLY A 103 -23.93 -11.43 14.52
C GLY A 103 -24.17 -12.87 14.96
N GLU A 104 -24.22 -13.79 14.00
CA GLU A 104 -24.36 -15.24 14.27
C GLU A 104 -22.99 -15.94 14.39
N THR A 105 -21.90 -15.27 14.04
CA THR A 105 -20.56 -15.86 14.06
C THR A 105 -19.97 -15.84 15.45
N TYR A 106 -19.80 -17.03 16.02
CA TYR A 106 -19.09 -17.20 17.28
C TYR A 106 -17.58 -17.03 17.10
N TRP A 107 -16.94 -16.44 18.11
CA TRP A 107 -15.50 -16.26 18.18
C TRP A 107 -14.96 -16.58 19.58
N LEU A 108 -13.68 -16.97 19.63
CA LEU A 108 -12.93 -17.32 20.83
C LEU A 108 -11.62 -16.54 20.83
N LEU A 109 -11.30 -15.84 21.92
CA LEU A 109 -9.98 -15.25 22.16
C LEU A 109 -9.27 -16.05 23.24
N ASN A 110 -8.11 -16.61 22.93
CA ASN A 110 -7.22 -17.19 23.92
C ASN A 110 -6.35 -16.09 24.53
N ASN A 111 -6.61 -15.73 25.79
CA ASN A 111 -5.90 -14.65 26.48
C ASN A 111 -4.44 -15.00 26.83
N LYS A 112 -4.03 -16.28 26.78
CA LYS A 112 -2.64 -16.67 27.06
C LYS A 112 -1.67 -16.33 25.94
N ASN A 113 -2.17 -16.21 24.71
CA ASN A 113 -1.35 -16.00 23.52
C ASN A 113 -2.01 -15.07 22.50
N GLU A 114 -2.99 -14.28 22.95
CA GLU A 114 -3.69 -13.24 22.18
C GLU A 114 -4.17 -13.69 20.79
N THR A 115 -4.53 -14.98 20.68
CA THR A 115 -4.99 -15.59 19.44
C THR A 115 -6.50 -15.68 19.42
N MET A 116 -7.12 -15.07 18.42
CA MET A 116 -8.55 -15.11 18.20
C MET A 116 -8.93 -16.08 17.09
N THR A 117 -9.86 -16.99 17.36
CA THR A 117 -10.45 -17.87 16.35
C THR A 117 -11.87 -17.43 16.04
N ILE A 118 -12.14 -17.14 14.77
CA ILE A 118 -13.46 -16.75 14.25
C ILE A 118 -14.06 -17.96 13.53
N ALA A 119 -15.35 -18.23 13.79
CA ALA A 119 -16.07 -19.41 13.29
C ALA A 119 -15.33 -20.73 13.63
N PRO A 120 -15.04 -21.02 14.91
CA PRO A 120 -14.19 -22.15 15.30
C PRO A 120 -14.80 -23.53 15.03
N TYR A 121 -16.12 -23.65 14.89
CA TYR A 121 -16.81 -24.95 14.88
C TYR A 121 -17.45 -25.33 13.55
N ALA A 122 -17.87 -24.35 12.75
CA ALA A 122 -18.59 -24.58 11.50
C ALA A 122 -18.59 -23.30 10.64
N ASP A 123 -18.95 -23.45 9.37
CA ASP A 123 -19.28 -22.33 8.50
C ASP A 123 -20.29 -21.39 9.14
N SER A 124 -20.12 -20.08 8.94
CA SER A 124 -20.95 -19.05 9.54
C SER A 124 -21.13 -17.83 8.62
N THR A 125 -21.84 -16.80 9.09
CA THR A 125 -22.14 -15.57 8.34
C THR A 125 -21.49 -14.34 8.97
N ALA A 126 -20.89 -13.48 8.13
CA ALA A 126 -20.40 -12.17 8.56
C ALA A 126 -21.51 -11.12 8.37
N PRO A 127 -21.98 -10.46 9.44
CA PRO A 127 -23.07 -9.49 9.38
C PRO A 127 -22.64 -8.18 8.67
N ASP A 128 -23.58 -7.24 8.52
CA ASP A 128 -23.36 -5.91 7.91
C ASP A 128 -23.04 -4.81 8.94
N PHE A 129 -22.24 -5.15 9.96
CA PHE A 129 -21.74 -4.18 10.95
C PHE A 129 -20.34 -4.57 11.42
N ARG A 130 -19.59 -3.59 11.94
CA ARG A 130 -18.16 -3.70 12.20
C ARG A 130 -17.88 -4.77 13.28
N PHE A 131 -16.86 -5.58 13.04
CA PHE A 131 -16.36 -6.54 14.03
C PHE A 131 -15.68 -5.80 15.19
N LEU A 132 -15.94 -6.19 16.45
CA LEU A 132 -15.38 -5.59 17.68
C LEU A 132 -15.63 -4.08 17.86
N GLU A 133 -16.82 -3.61 17.51
CA GLU A 133 -17.17 -2.19 17.67
C GLU A 133 -17.39 -1.84 19.16
N GLY A 134 -16.43 -1.12 19.75
CA GLY A 134 -16.49 -0.69 21.14
C GLY A 134 -15.69 0.59 21.38
N LYS A 135 -16.11 1.36 22.38
CA LYS A 135 -15.39 2.56 22.84
C LYS A 135 -14.21 2.18 23.72
N GLU A 136 -13.27 3.10 23.89
CA GLU A 136 -12.16 2.95 24.86
C GLU A 136 -12.66 2.48 26.23
N GLY A 137 -11.95 1.52 26.82
CA GLY A 137 -12.33 0.88 28.09
C GLY A 137 -13.42 -0.20 28.00
N SER A 138 -13.91 -0.54 26.80
CA SER A 138 -14.80 -1.71 26.59
C SER A 138 -14.00 -2.99 26.36
N LEU A 139 -14.69 -4.15 26.46
CA LEU A 139 -14.10 -5.44 26.14
C LEU A 139 -13.66 -5.50 24.67
N GLU A 140 -14.50 -5.06 23.74
CA GLU A 140 -14.21 -5.06 22.31
C GLU A 140 -13.00 -4.18 21.96
N TRP A 141 -12.87 -3.03 22.64
CA TRP A 141 -11.69 -2.18 22.51
C TRP A 141 -10.43 -2.87 23.06
N ALA A 142 -10.51 -3.47 24.25
CA ALA A 142 -9.39 -4.16 24.87
C ALA A 142 -8.88 -5.30 23.97
N ILE A 143 -9.80 -6.09 23.41
CA ILE A 143 -9.49 -7.14 22.43
C ILE A 143 -8.80 -6.55 21.19
N ARG A 144 -9.35 -5.47 20.62
CA ARG A 144 -8.81 -4.85 19.40
C ARG A 144 -7.36 -4.42 19.58
N ILE A 145 -7.01 -3.80 20.70
CA ILE A 145 -5.65 -3.30 20.90
C ILE A 145 -4.67 -4.34 21.45
N THR A 146 -5.09 -5.57 21.74
CA THR A 146 -4.23 -6.65 22.27
C THR A 146 -4.10 -7.85 21.34
N VAL A 147 -5.07 -8.11 20.46
CA VAL A 147 -5.02 -9.30 19.58
C VAL A 147 -3.78 -9.28 18.68
N GLU A 148 -2.98 -10.35 18.73
CA GLU A 148 -1.77 -10.53 17.93
C GLU A 148 -2.00 -11.41 16.71
N LYS A 149 -2.90 -12.40 16.84
CA LYS A 149 -3.20 -13.38 15.79
C LYS A 149 -4.70 -13.59 15.63
N VAL A 150 -5.16 -13.68 14.39
CA VAL A 150 -6.52 -14.11 14.04
C VAL A 150 -6.50 -15.36 13.17
N VAL A 151 -7.42 -16.29 13.43
CA VAL A 151 -7.64 -17.49 12.64
C VAL A 151 -9.11 -17.54 12.22
N ILE A 152 -9.40 -17.45 10.92
CA ILE A 152 -10.74 -17.71 10.38
C ILE A 152 -10.81 -19.22 10.08
N ALA A 153 -11.38 -20.00 11.00
CA ALA A 153 -11.23 -21.46 10.97
C ALA A 153 -12.14 -22.15 9.93
N HIS A 154 -13.34 -21.62 9.69
CA HIS A 154 -14.32 -22.16 8.74
C HIS A 154 -14.84 -21.08 7.81
N LYS A 155 -15.62 -21.47 6.78
CA LYS A 155 -16.08 -20.53 5.77
C LYS A 155 -16.93 -19.44 6.40
N LEU A 156 -16.60 -18.19 6.09
CA LEU A 156 -17.30 -17.02 6.59
C LEU A 156 -17.99 -16.32 5.42
N LYS A 157 -19.32 -16.39 5.39
CA LYS A 157 -20.14 -15.97 4.25
C LYS A 157 -20.67 -14.56 4.46
N ALA A 158 -20.35 -13.64 3.57
CA ALA A 158 -20.84 -12.27 3.63
C ALA A 158 -22.37 -12.22 3.54
N THR A 159 -23.02 -11.42 4.39
CA THR A 159 -24.44 -11.06 4.24
C THR A 159 -24.64 -9.77 3.45
N SER A 160 -23.60 -8.95 3.28
CA SER A 160 -23.61 -7.69 2.53
C SER A 160 -22.29 -7.48 1.76
N GLU A 161 -22.25 -6.43 0.92
CA GLU A 161 -21.02 -6.00 0.25
C GLU A 161 -19.97 -5.46 1.23
N SER A 162 -20.35 -5.07 2.45
CA SER A 162 -19.48 -4.46 3.45
C SER A 162 -19.17 -5.38 4.63
N SER A 163 -19.60 -6.64 4.61
CA SER A 163 -19.47 -7.58 5.74
C SER A 163 -18.05 -7.68 6.30
N PHE A 164 -17.01 -7.49 5.47
CA PHE A 164 -15.61 -7.58 5.90
C PHE A 164 -14.89 -6.23 5.89
N ALA A 165 -15.60 -5.13 5.63
CA ALA A 165 -15.02 -3.80 5.70
C ALA A 165 -14.62 -3.47 7.15
N SER A 166 -13.45 -2.87 7.33
CA SER A 166 -12.91 -2.46 8.63
C SER A 166 -12.79 -3.58 9.67
N MET A 167 -12.81 -4.85 9.26
CA MET A 167 -12.91 -5.99 10.18
C MET A 167 -11.79 -5.99 11.23
N PHE A 168 -10.55 -5.64 10.85
CA PHE A 168 -9.40 -5.55 11.75
C PHE A 168 -8.82 -4.14 11.86
N GLU A 169 -9.60 -3.12 11.49
CA GLU A 169 -9.19 -1.72 11.59
C GLU A 169 -8.75 -1.40 13.03
N GLY A 170 -7.56 -0.84 13.20
CA GLY A 170 -7.03 -0.44 14.50
C GLY A 170 -6.66 -1.59 15.42
N CYS A 171 -6.55 -2.83 14.91
CA CYS A 171 -5.93 -3.91 15.69
C CYS A 171 -4.41 -3.70 15.77
N LEU A 172 -3.97 -2.84 16.69
CA LEU A 172 -2.62 -2.25 16.71
C LEU A 172 -1.49 -3.28 16.88
N HIS A 173 -1.80 -4.46 17.43
CA HIS A 173 -0.85 -5.56 17.66
C HIS A 173 -1.06 -6.74 16.71
N LEU A 174 -2.03 -6.69 15.80
CA LEU A 174 -2.33 -7.81 14.91
C LEU A 174 -1.23 -7.98 13.86
N GLU A 175 -0.48 -9.09 13.95
CA GLU A 175 0.66 -9.42 13.08
C GLU A 175 0.31 -10.55 12.09
N GLU A 176 -0.61 -11.44 12.46
CA GLU A 176 -0.92 -12.63 11.67
C GLU A 176 -2.43 -12.85 11.51
N VAL A 177 -2.86 -13.08 10.26
CA VAL A 177 -4.23 -13.55 9.97
C VAL A 177 -4.19 -14.79 9.11
N GLU A 178 -4.60 -15.92 9.69
CA GLU A 178 -4.78 -17.18 8.99
C GLU A 178 -6.22 -17.34 8.51
N GLY A 179 -6.39 -18.02 7.37
CA GLY A 179 -7.72 -18.42 6.89
C GLY A 179 -8.50 -17.34 6.15
N LEU A 180 -7.86 -16.27 5.65
CA LEU A 180 -8.52 -15.30 4.77
C LEU A 180 -9.12 -15.94 3.50
N GLY A 181 -8.55 -17.05 3.04
CA GLY A 181 -9.13 -17.91 2.00
C GLY A 181 -10.50 -18.50 2.34
N ASN A 182 -10.94 -18.47 3.59
CA ASN A 182 -12.27 -18.93 4.02
C ASN A 182 -13.36 -17.87 3.86
N ILE A 183 -13.01 -16.64 3.49
CA ILE A 183 -13.99 -15.59 3.19
C ILE A 183 -14.73 -15.92 1.88
N SER A 184 -16.05 -15.79 1.88
CA SER A 184 -16.87 -16.04 0.71
C SER A 184 -17.98 -15.01 0.53
N TYR A 185 -18.17 -14.56 -0.70
CA TYR A 185 -19.30 -13.72 -1.12
C TYR A 185 -20.40 -14.54 -1.83
N GLU A 186 -20.45 -15.87 -1.62
CA GLU A 186 -21.39 -16.78 -2.31
C GLU A 186 -22.87 -16.46 -2.07
N ASN A 187 -23.19 -15.83 -0.94
CA ASN A 187 -24.55 -15.42 -0.58
C ASN A 187 -25.00 -14.12 -1.28
N LEU A 188 -24.07 -13.36 -1.87
CA LEU A 188 -24.40 -12.12 -2.55
C LEU A 188 -24.96 -12.37 -3.95
N LYS A 189 -25.70 -11.39 -4.47
CA LYS A 189 -26.19 -11.45 -5.84
C LYS A 189 -25.01 -11.36 -6.82
N LYS A 190 -25.09 -12.11 -7.91
CA LYS A 190 -24.12 -11.99 -9.01
C LYS A 190 -24.09 -10.54 -9.51
N GLY A 191 -22.90 -9.97 -9.59
CA GLY A 191 -22.68 -8.57 -9.94
C GLY A 191 -22.39 -7.65 -8.75
N SER A 192 -22.41 -8.17 -7.52
CA SER A 192 -22.10 -7.39 -6.32
C SER A 192 -20.69 -6.78 -6.35
N ASN A 193 -20.52 -5.69 -5.58
CA ASN A 193 -19.31 -4.89 -5.50
C ASN A 193 -18.77 -4.83 -4.07
N PRO A 194 -18.25 -5.94 -3.53
CA PRO A 194 -17.76 -5.98 -2.16
C PRO A 194 -16.62 -5.00 -1.89
N ARG A 195 -16.55 -4.59 -0.63
CA ARG A 195 -15.59 -3.64 -0.08
C ARG A 195 -14.79 -4.32 1.01
N LEU A 196 -13.46 -4.31 0.89
CA LEU A 196 -12.52 -4.62 1.97
C LEU A 196 -11.83 -3.34 2.45
N TYR A 197 -12.59 -2.23 2.43
CA TYR A 197 -12.14 -0.93 2.86
C TYR A 197 -11.58 -1.01 4.29
N GLN A 198 -10.40 -0.42 4.52
CA GLN A 198 -9.76 -0.33 5.85
C GLN A 198 -9.57 -1.67 6.60
N MET A 199 -9.68 -2.82 5.92
CA MET A 199 -9.70 -4.11 6.62
C MET A 199 -8.50 -4.32 7.55
N PHE A 200 -7.33 -3.82 7.17
CA PHE A 200 -6.06 -3.90 7.92
C PHE A 200 -5.48 -2.52 8.26
N GLU A 201 -6.29 -1.46 8.24
CA GLU A 201 -5.82 -0.13 8.63
C GLU A 201 -5.23 -0.16 10.05
N ARG A 202 -4.05 0.45 10.23
CA ARG A 202 -3.35 0.55 11.53
C ARG A 202 -3.11 -0.80 12.22
N THR A 203 -2.95 -1.88 11.47
CA THR A 203 -2.47 -3.18 11.97
C THR A 203 -0.96 -3.34 11.75
N LYS A 204 -0.40 -4.51 12.08
CA LYS A 204 1.00 -4.89 11.83
C LYS A 204 1.13 -6.11 10.89
N VAL A 205 0.07 -6.46 10.17
CA VAL A 205 0.07 -7.67 9.34
C VAL A 205 1.14 -7.61 8.24
N GLN A 206 1.92 -8.69 8.12
CA GLN A 206 2.96 -8.82 7.09
C GLN A 206 2.55 -9.75 5.95
N ASN A 207 1.77 -10.79 6.26
CA ASN A 207 1.35 -11.80 5.30
C ASN A 207 -0.18 -11.78 5.18
N VAL A 208 -0.69 -11.46 4.00
CA VAL A 208 -2.13 -11.39 3.72
C VAL A 208 -2.44 -12.20 2.47
N ASP A 209 -3.02 -13.38 2.69
CA ASP A 209 -3.28 -14.36 1.64
C ASP A 209 -4.77 -14.69 1.50
N PHE A 210 -5.40 -14.11 0.49
CA PHE A 210 -6.79 -14.40 0.11
C PHE A 210 -6.92 -15.64 -0.80
N THR A 211 -5.86 -16.44 -0.99
CA THR A 211 -5.94 -17.63 -1.84
C THR A 211 -7.02 -18.58 -1.31
N GLY A 212 -8.00 -18.88 -2.17
CA GLY A 212 -9.17 -19.70 -1.82
C GLY A 212 -10.43 -18.89 -1.53
N ALA A 213 -10.32 -17.58 -1.27
CA ALA A 213 -11.47 -16.73 -1.03
C ALA A 213 -12.38 -16.67 -2.27
N ASP A 214 -13.69 -16.70 -2.04
CA ASP A 214 -14.66 -16.76 -3.12
C ASP A 214 -15.15 -15.36 -3.52
N PHE A 215 -14.57 -14.86 -4.61
CA PHE A 215 -14.97 -13.63 -5.30
C PHE A 215 -15.84 -13.89 -6.54
N SER A 216 -16.45 -15.07 -6.69
CA SER A 216 -17.15 -15.48 -7.91
C SER A 216 -18.39 -14.64 -8.23
N THR A 217 -19.08 -14.12 -7.20
CA THR A 217 -20.25 -13.26 -7.33
C THR A 217 -19.88 -11.82 -7.68
N CYS A 218 -18.62 -11.42 -7.49
CA CYS A 218 -18.16 -10.05 -7.62
C CYS A 218 -18.01 -9.62 -9.09
N SER A 219 -18.55 -8.45 -9.43
CA SER A 219 -18.19 -7.78 -10.70
C SER A 219 -17.05 -6.77 -10.51
N LYS A 220 -17.06 -6.07 -9.38
CA LYS A 220 -15.98 -5.19 -8.92
C LYS A 220 -15.60 -5.51 -7.49
N PHE A 221 -14.42 -5.10 -7.10
CA PHE A 221 -13.86 -5.31 -5.77
C PHE A 221 -13.12 -4.04 -5.33
N ASN A 222 -13.45 -3.50 -4.16
CA ASN A 222 -12.88 -2.25 -3.68
C ASN A 222 -12.02 -2.47 -2.41
N PRO A 223 -10.67 -2.47 -2.54
CA PRO A 223 -9.72 -2.52 -1.43
C PRO A 223 -9.17 -1.13 -1.03
N SER A 224 -9.86 -0.02 -1.32
CA SER A 224 -9.39 1.31 -0.93
C SER A 224 -9.08 1.36 0.56
N TYR A 225 -7.99 2.03 0.94
CA TYR A 225 -7.55 2.19 2.35
C TYR A 225 -7.26 0.88 3.10
N MET A 226 -7.24 -0.28 2.43
CA MET A 226 -7.13 -1.59 3.08
C MET A 226 -5.94 -1.71 4.02
N PHE A 227 -4.81 -1.08 3.67
CA PHE A 227 -3.56 -1.06 4.43
C PHE A 227 -3.16 0.38 4.82
N LEU A 228 -4.14 1.27 5.00
CA LEU A 228 -3.88 2.64 5.44
C LEU A 228 -3.10 2.62 6.77
N LYS A 229 -1.97 3.33 6.83
CA LYS A 229 -1.10 3.38 8.02
C LYS A 229 -0.72 1.99 8.55
N LEU A 230 -0.60 1.00 7.67
CA LEU A 230 -0.10 -0.32 8.05
C LEU A 230 1.28 -0.20 8.68
N ASN A 231 1.49 -0.87 9.80
CA ASN A 231 2.75 -0.90 10.53
C ASN A 231 3.24 0.51 10.97
N PHE A 232 2.37 1.52 10.97
CA PHE A 232 2.76 2.94 11.08
C PHE A 232 3.56 3.26 12.35
N TYR A 233 3.23 2.61 13.47
CA TYR A 233 3.88 2.85 14.77
C TYR A 233 5.13 1.99 15.01
N ALA A 234 5.35 0.93 14.24
CA ALA A 234 6.50 0.05 14.47
C ALA A 234 7.82 0.78 14.21
N LYS A 235 8.91 0.31 14.82
CA LYS A 235 10.23 0.92 14.63
C LYS A 235 10.79 0.65 13.22
N GLU A 236 10.60 -0.56 12.74
CA GLU A 236 11.16 -1.06 11.48
C GLU A 236 10.07 -1.25 10.42
N PRO A 237 10.40 -1.08 9.12
CA PRO A 237 9.49 -1.42 8.03
C PRO A 237 9.38 -2.93 7.83
N ILE A 238 8.29 -3.35 7.19
CA ILE A 238 8.04 -4.74 6.81
C ILE A 238 8.00 -4.91 5.29
N GLU A 239 8.36 -6.10 4.82
CA GLU A 239 8.05 -6.54 3.45
C GLU A 239 6.63 -7.10 3.44
N LEU A 240 5.71 -6.45 2.74
CA LEU A 240 4.30 -6.86 2.71
C LEU A 240 4.06 -7.91 1.63
N HIS A 241 3.64 -9.10 2.04
CA HIS A 241 3.26 -10.19 1.15
C HIS A 241 1.75 -10.23 0.95
N LEU A 242 1.31 -9.97 -0.29
CA LEU A 242 -0.09 -10.00 -0.69
C LEU A 242 -0.34 -11.12 -1.71
N ALA A 243 -1.36 -11.95 -1.47
CA ALA A 243 -1.76 -13.01 -2.37
C ALA A 243 -3.29 -13.16 -2.45
N GLY A 244 -3.77 -13.77 -3.54
CA GLY A 244 -5.18 -14.14 -3.71
C GLY A 244 -6.18 -13.02 -4.02
N LEU A 245 -5.75 -11.75 -4.09
CA LEU A 245 -6.64 -10.66 -4.51
C LEU A 245 -7.05 -10.81 -6.00
N PRO A 246 -8.33 -10.52 -6.35
CA PRO A 246 -8.83 -10.61 -7.72
C PRO A 246 -8.52 -9.32 -8.49
N TRP A 247 -7.25 -9.11 -8.85
CA TRP A 247 -6.76 -7.85 -9.46
C TRP A 247 -7.55 -7.40 -10.69
N GLU A 248 -8.01 -8.34 -11.51
CA GLU A 248 -8.85 -8.08 -12.69
C GLU A 248 -10.23 -7.46 -12.35
N LYS A 249 -10.67 -7.60 -11.10
CA LYS A 249 -11.93 -7.06 -10.57
C LYS A 249 -11.74 -5.82 -9.71
N VAL A 250 -10.50 -5.46 -9.36
CA VAL A 250 -10.23 -4.29 -8.52
C VAL A 250 -10.77 -3.03 -9.24
N SER A 251 -11.56 -2.21 -8.52
CA SER A 251 -12.15 -0.99 -9.09
C SER A 251 -11.54 0.31 -8.58
N SER A 252 -10.74 0.26 -7.52
CA SER A 252 -10.04 1.42 -6.97
C SER A 252 -8.85 0.95 -6.15
N THR A 253 -7.78 1.74 -6.14
CA THR A 253 -6.64 1.55 -5.22
C THR A 253 -6.40 2.77 -4.34
N TRP A 254 -7.43 3.64 -4.22
CA TRP A 254 -7.35 4.89 -3.47
C TRP A 254 -6.79 4.66 -2.06
N SER A 255 -5.66 5.29 -1.77
CA SER A 255 -5.01 5.29 -0.45
C SER A 255 -4.75 3.90 0.12
N MET A 256 -4.66 2.87 -0.74
CA MET A 256 -4.59 1.47 -0.31
C MET A 256 -3.45 1.23 0.69
N PHE A 257 -2.30 1.89 0.49
CA PHE A 257 -1.11 1.80 1.35
C PHE A 257 -0.69 3.16 1.94
N ASN A 258 -1.54 4.20 1.89
CA ASN A 258 -1.13 5.54 2.31
C ASN A 258 -0.66 5.53 3.78
N GLY A 259 0.52 6.08 4.06
CA GLY A 259 1.10 6.07 5.39
C GLY A 259 1.68 4.72 5.82
N ALA A 260 1.72 3.71 4.96
CA ALA A 260 2.22 2.40 5.35
C ALA A 260 3.74 2.42 5.59
N LYS A 261 4.19 1.81 6.69
CA LYS A 261 5.60 1.59 7.00
C LYS A 261 6.04 0.24 6.42
N ILE A 262 6.09 0.19 5.10
CA ILE A 262 6.52 -0.99 4.32
C ILE A 262 7.81 -0.67 3.55
N SER A 263 8.69 -1.66 3.38
CA SER A 263 9.90 -1.56 2.56
C SER A 263 9.67 -2.03 1.13
N SER A 264 8.78 -3.02 0.94
CA SER A 264 8.44 -3.56 -0.37
C SER A 264 7.03 -4.14 -0.47
N VAL A 265 6.47 -4.14 -1.68
CA VAL A 265 5.21 -4.83 -2.00
C VAL A 265 5.13 -5.24 -3.48
N LEU A 266 4.40 -6.33 -3.75
CA LEU A 266 3.97 -6.74 -5.09
C LEU A 266 2.54 -6.26 -5.37
N ILE A 267 2.36 -5.52 -6.45
CA ILE A 267 1.06 -5.15 -7.02
C ILE A 267 0.79 -6.04 -8.23
N GLY A 268 -0.19 -6.94 -8.11
CA GLY A 268 -0.52 -7.94 -9.13
C GLY A 268 -0.22 -9.37 -8.70
N TYR A 269 0.12 -10.22 -9.67
CA TYR A 269 0.53 -11.61 -9.45
C TYR A 269 2.04 -11.76 -9.67
N PRO A 270 2.72 -12.71 -9.00
CA PRO A 270 4.18 -12.82 -9.07
C PRO A 270 4.71 -13.13 -10.47
N ASP A 271 4.02 -14.01 -11.21
CA ASP A 271 4.51 -14.57 -12.47
C ASP A 271 3.80 -14.06 -13.73
N GLN A 272 2.88 -13.10 -13.61
CA GLN A 272 2.10 -12.61 -14.74
C GLN A 272 1.63 -11.17 -14.55
N VAL A 273 1.57 -10.43 -15.66
CA VAL A 273 0.90 -9.13 -15.72
C VAL A 273 -0.60 -9.36 -15.92
N VAL A 274 -1.43 -8.74 -15.08
CA VAL A 274 -2.89 -8.81 -15.18
C VAL A 274 -3.47 -7.46 -15.57
N GLU A 275 -4.50 -7.46 -16.41
CA GLU A 275 -5.25 -6.25 -16.73
C GLU A 275 -6.33 -6.00 -15.67
N ALA A 276 -6.33 -4.80 -15.08
CA ALA A 276 -7.33 -4.33 -14.13
C ALA A 276 -8.15 -3.19 -14.78
N PRO A 277 -9.08 -3.52 -15.69
CA PRO A 277 -9.78 -2.52 -16.51
C PRO A 277 -10.76 -1.66 -15.71
N SER A 278 -11.12 -2.09 -14.49
CA SER A 278 -12.06 -1.36 -13.63
C SER A 278 -11.40 -0.29 -12.77
N ILE A 279 -10.06 -0.24 -12.69
CA ILE A 279 -9.34 0.78 -11.93
C ILE A 279 -9.30 2.08 -12.72
N ASP A 280 -10.00 3.09 -12.23
CA ASP A 280 -9.97 4.45 -12.77
C ASP A 280 -9.23 5.46 -11.87
N THR A 281 -8.94 5.08 -10.62
CA THR A 281 -8.14 5.87 -9.66
C THR A 281 -7.13 5.02 -8.88
N ALA A 282 -5.91 5.56 -8.78
CA ALA A 282 -4.82 5.17 -7.90
C ALA A 282 -4.37 6.36 -7.02
N THR A 283 -5.29 7.29 -6.77
CA THR A 283 -5.03 8.51 -5.99
C THR A 283 -4.46 8.12 -4.62
N ALA A 284 -3.31 8.71 -4.29
CA ALA A 284 -2.60 8.51 -3.03
C ALA A 284 -2.30 7.03 -2.67
N MET A 285 -2.25 6.10 -3.65
CA MET A 285 -2.12 4.66 -3.38
C MET A 285 -0.97 4.33 -2.40
N PHE A 286 0.19 4.97 -2.57
CA PHE A 286 1.38 4.85 -1.73
C PHE A 286 1.75 6.15 -1.03
N MET A 287 0.90 7.18 -1.03
CA MET A 287 1.27 8.48 -0.44
C MET A 287 1.82 8.34 0.97
N ASN A 288 2.95 8.98 1.24
CA ASN A 288 3.62 9.03 2.54
C ASN A 288 4.00 7.63 3.05
N CYS A 289 4.60 6.79 2.21
CA CYS A 289 5.28 5.55 2.63
C CYS A 289 6.79 5.83 2.78
N PRO A 290 7.25 6.40 3.92
CA PRO A 290 8.60 6.94 4.04
C PRO A 290 9.72 5.91 3.97
N PHE A 291 9.41 4.61 4.04
CA PHE A 291 10.39 3.51 3.99
C PHE A 291 10.27 2.65 2.72
N LEU A 292 9.36 3.00 1.79
CA LEU A 292 9.15 2.23 0.58
C LEU A 292 10.37 2.35 -0.32
N THR A 293 11.02 1.21 -0.61
CA THR A 293 12.22 1.13 -1.45
C THR A 293 11.99 0.36 -2.74
N HIS A 294 11.03 -0.58 -2.74
CA HIS A 294 10.77 -1.45 -3.88
C HIS A 294 9.28 -1.70 -4.10
N VAL A 295 8.80 -1.49 -5.31
CA VAL A 295 7.45 -1.91 -5.73
C VAL A 295 7.58 -2.75 -6.98
N GLN A 296 7.14 -4.01 -6.90
CA GLN A 296 7.00 -4.83 -8.09
C GLN A 296 5.62 -4.57 -8.72
N TRP A 297 5.61 -4.08 -9.96
CA TRP A 297 4.39 -3.65 -10.64
C TRP A 297 3.99 -4.58 -11.80
N ASN A 298 3.04 -5.49 -11.52
CA ASN A 298 2.54 -6.52 -12.44
C ASN A 298 1.06 -6.33 -12.80
N VAL A 299 0.59 -5.08 -12.89
CA VAL A 299 -0.79 -4.74 -13.27
C VAL A 299 -0.82 -3.70 -14.39
N THR A 300 -1.69 -3.90 -15.38
CA THR A 300 -2.06 -2.89 -16.37
C THR A 300 -3.38 -2.23 -16.00
N MET A 301 -3.42 -0.91 -15.97
CA MET A 301 -4.60 -0.11 -15.62
C MET A 301 -5.02 0.76 -16.82
N PRO A 302 -5.61 0.16 -17.88
CA PRO A 302 -5.79 0.82 -19.18
C PRO A 302 -6.73 2.03 -19.13
N ASN A 303 -7.60 2.08 -18.11
CA ASN A 303 -8.61 3.10 -17.88
C ASN A 303 -8.29 4.03 -16.70
N LEU A 304 -7.06 3.98 -16.16
CA LEU A 304 -6.65 4.83 -15.04
C LEU A 304 -6.67 6.30 -15.46
N LYS A 305 -7.45 7.12 -14.74
CA LYS A 305 -7.60 8.55 -15.00
C LYS A 305 -6.89 9.41 -13.97
N ASP A 306 -6.84 8.95 -12.72
CA ASP A 306 -6.34 9.71 -11.60
C ASP A 306 -5.25 8.96 -10.84
N ALA A 307 -4.05 9.52 -10.82
CA ALA A 307 -2.90 9.11 -10.01
C ALA A 307 -2.34 10.31 -9.22
N ASP A 308 -3.19 11.27 -8.85
CA ASP A 308 -2.80 12.37 -7.97
C ASP A 308 -2.18 11.78 -6.68
N PHE A 309 -1.03 12.29 -6.28
CA PHE A 309 -0.28 11.91 -5.07
C PHE A 309 0.16 10.43 -4.97
N MET A 310 0.13 9.65 -6.04
CA MET A 310 0.26 8.19 -5.98
C MET A 310 1.47 7.70 -5.17
N PHE A 311 2.65 8.31 -5.33
CA PHE A 311 3.89 8.04 -4.60
C PHE A 311 4.39 9.29 -3.84
N SER A 312 3.53 10.29 -3.62
CA SER A 312 3.94 11.54 -2.97
C SER A 312 4.54 11.28 -1.60
N LYS A 313 5.70 11.86 -1.29
CA LYS A 313 6.43 11.74 -0.01
C LYS A 313 7.02 10.35 0.27
N ASP A 314 7.24 9.52 -0.75
CA ASP A 314 7.95 8.24 -0.61
C ASP A 314 9.46 8.46 -0.56
N GLY A 315 9.93 8.97 0.58
CA GLY A 315 11.28 9.53 0.73
C GLY A 315 12.45 8.55 0.56
N MET A 316 12.20 7.24 0.56
CA MET A 316 13.24 6.20 0.39
C MET A 316 13.19 5.49 -0.97
N LEU A 317 12.23 5.82 -1.84
CA LEU A 317 12.08 5.20 -3.15
C LEU A 317 13.18 5.73 -4.09
N GLU A 318 14.10 4.86 -4.51
CA GLU A 318 15.22 5.25 -5.39
C GLU A 318 14.92 5.07 -6.87
N SER A 319 14.11 4.06 -7.19
CA SER A 319 13.71 3.75 -8.55
C SER A 319 12.32 3.12 -8.61
N ILE A 320 11.58 3.36 -9.69
CA ILE A 320 10.29 2.72 -9.93
C ILE A 320 10.10 2.39 -11.41
N ASP A 321 9.69 1.15 -11.68
CA ASP A 321 9.30 0.67 -13.01
C ASP A 321 7.77 0.54 -13.08
N LEU A 322 7.14 1.43 -13.84
CA LEU A 322 5.70 1.44 -14.15
C LEU A 322 5.45 1.16 -15.64
N ASN A 323 6.35 0.48 -16.35
CA ASN A 323 6.17 0.11 -17.77
C ASN A 323 4.93 -0.77 -18.01
N ASN A 324 4.45 -1.45 -16.96
CA ASN A 324 3.23 -2.24 -17.02
C ASN A 324 1.95 -1.45 -16.74
N LEU A 325 2.02 -0.19 -16.26
CA LEU A 325 0.85 0.65 -15.95
C LEU A 325 -0.06 0.84 -17.17
N LYS A 326 0.52 1.25 -18.31
CA LYS A 326 -0.10 1.31 -19.65
C LYS A 326 -1.50 1.92 -19.69
N SER A 327 -1.73 2.99 -18.92
CA SER A 327 -2.99 3.75 -19.04
C SER A 327 -3.08 4.44 -20.38
N SER A 328 -4.30 4.51 -20.93
CA SER A 328 -4.62 5.28 -22.14
C SER A 328 -5.33 6.61 -21.84
N GLN A 329 -5.64 6.89 -20.57
CA GLN A 329 -6.57 7.95 -20.14
C GLN A 329 -6.06 8.78 -18.95
N LEU A 330 -4.76 8.70 -18.63
CA LEU A 330 -4.21 9.33 -17.42
C LEU A 330 -4.28 10.86 -17.54
N ALA A 331 -5.07 11.49 -16.68
CA ALA A 331 -5.38 12.92 -16.76
C ALA A 331 -4.93 13.69 -15.51
N CYS A 332 -4.96 13.08 -14.33
CA CYS A 332 -4.56 13.70 -13.07
C CYS A 332 -3.30 13.01 -12.51
N ILE A 333 -2.22 13.77 -12.37
CA ILE A 333 -0.89 13.34 -11.86
C ILE A 333 -0.23 14.43 -11.00
N THR A 334 -1.05 15.22 -10.31
CA THR A 334 -0.63 16.24 -9.35
C THR A 334 0.23 15.57 -8.28
N GLU A 335 1.45 16.05 -8.08
CA GLU A 335 2.39 15.52 -7.08
C GLU A 335 2.55 13.98 -7.10
N MET A 336 2.36 13.32 -8.25
CA MET A 336 2.42 11.86 -8.35
C MET A 336 3.73 11.30 -7.75
N PHE A 337 4.84 12.01 -7.92
CA PHE A 337 6.15 11.74 -7.33
C PHE A 337 6.69 12.94 -6.53
N GLY A 338 5.80 13.82 -6.07
CA GLY A 338 6.17 15.01 -5.30
C GLY A 338 6.86 14.60 -3.99
N GLU A 339 7.94 15.28 -3.61
CA GLU A 339 8.71 15.02 -2.39
C GLU A 339 9.30 13.59 -2.29
N CYS A 340 9.48 12.90 -3.43
CA CYS A 340 10.25 11.66 -3.51
C CYS A 340 11.76 11.97 -3.50
N TYR A 341 12.30 12.38 -2.36
CA TYR A 341 13.65 12.97 -2.23
C TYR A 341 14.82 12.09 -2.70
N ARG A 342 14.61 10.79 -2.91
CA ARG A 342 15.64 9.84 -3.39
C ARG A 342 15.36 9.25 -4.78
N LEU A 343 14.21 9.57 -5.39
CA LEU A 343 13.80 8.96 -6.65
C LEU A 343 14.68 9.47 -7.82
N ALA A 344 15.61 8.63 -8.26
CA ALA A 344 16.57 8.94 -9.30
C ALA A 344 16.17 8.35 -10.66
N SER A 345 15.46 7.22 -10.68
CA SER A 345 15.12 6.47 -11.90
C SER A 345 13.63 6.20 -12.00
N LEU A 346 13.00 6.62 -13.09
CA LEU A 346 11.58 6.42 -13.37
C LEU A 346 11.37 5.79 -14.74
N GLN A 347 10.57 4.74 -14.84
CA GLN A 347 10.15 4.16 -16.12
C GLN A 347 8.62 4.12 -16.22
N MET A 348 8.06 4.65 -17.32
CA MET A 348 6.61 4.74 -17.53
C MET A 348 6.21 4.45 -18.98
N LYS A 349 6.96 3.58 -19.67
CA LYS A 349 6.69 3.21 -21.06
C LYS A 349 5.24 2.72 -21.24
N GLY A 350 4.66 3.11 -22.38
CA GLY A 350 3.32 2.71 -22.81
C GLY A 350 2.18 3.48 -22.12
N THR A 351 2.47 4.31 -21.12
CA THR A 351 1.45 5.15 -20.46
C THR A 351 1.22 6.42 -21.27
N LYS A 352 -0.04 6.74 -21.54
CA LYS A 352 -0.48 7.93 -22.28
C LYS A 352 -1.20 8.89 -21.36
N PHE A 353 -1.09 10.17 -21.69
CA PHE A 353 -1.71 11.27 -20.97
C PHE A 353 -2.70 12.02 -21.86
N THR A 354 -3.85 12.44 -21.34
CA THR A 354 -4.94 13.01 -22.15
C THR A 354 -5.24 14.48 -21.86
N ALA A 355 -4.25 15.25 -21.41
CA ALA A 355 -4.34 16.64 -20.95
C ALA A 355 -5.28 16.83 -19.72
N GLY A 356 -4.67 16.95 -18.54
CA GLY A 356 -5.39 17.26 -17.30
C GLY A 356 -4.53 18.01 -16.28
N ARG A 357 -4.61 17.65 -14.98
CA ARG A 357 -3.88 18.32 -13.90
C ARG A 357 -2.54 17.62 -13.64
N ALA A 358 -1.42 18.33 -13.81
CA ALA A 358 -0.08 17.78 -13.61
C ALA A 358 0.84 18.73 -12.81
N SER A 359 0.29 19.45 -11.84
CA SER A 359 1.09 20.37 -11.02
C SER A 359 2.04 19.60 -10.12
N TYR A 360 3.30 20.04 -10.01
CA TYR A 360 4.27 19.51 -9.06
C TYR A 360 4.54 17.99 -9.18
N THR A 361 4.26 17.38 -10.34
CA THR A 361 4.37 15.92 -10.57
C THR A 361 5.68 15.32 -10.05
N MET A 362 6.83 15.99 -10.26
CA MET A 362 8.15 15.54 -9.80
C MET A 362 8.83 16.56 -8.87
N TYR A 363 8.04 17.40 -8.18
CA TYR A 363 8.60 18.45 -7.33
C TYR A 363 9.47 17.85 -6.22
N TYR A 364 10.71 18.32 -6.08
CA TYR A 364 11.74 17.76 -5.19
C TYR A 364 12.13 16.29 -5.41
N ALA A 365 11.79 15.67 -6.54
CA ALA A 365 12.31 14.37 -6.93
C ALA A 365 13.58 14.54 -7.80
N PRO A 366 14.74 13.98 -7.42
CA PRO A 366 16.00 14.13 -8.15
C PRO A 366 16.12 13.16 -9.36
N ILE A 367 15.04 13.04 -10.16
CA ILE A 367 15.00 12.12 -11.31
C ILE A 367 16.05 12.54 -12.32
N ASN A 368 16.94 11.61 -12.64
CA ASN A 368 18.07 11.79 -13.56
C ASN A 368 18.15 10.68 -14.63
N HIS A 369 17.31 9.66 -14.51
CA HIS A 369 17.05 8.65 -15.53
C HIS A 369 15.55 8.51 -15.74
N PHE A 370 15.05 8.76 -16.95
CA PHE A 370 13.62 8.73 -17.24
C PHE A 370 13.31 8.03 -18.57
N VAL A 371 12.52 6.96 -18.51
CA VAL A 371 12.03 6.22 -19.68
C VAL A 371 10.54 6.51 -19.92
N ILE A 372 10.20 7.12 -21.05
CA ILE A 372 8.83 7.52 -21.38
C ILE A 372 8.59 7.62 -22.88
N ASN A 373 7.34 7.43 -23.34
CA ASN A 373 6.99 7.74 -24.73
C ASN A 373 7.09 9.24 -25.04
N LYS A 374 7.51 9.58 -26.25
CA LYS A 374 7.63 10.98 -26.68
C LYS A 374 6.33 11.75 -26.57
N SER A 375 5.23 11.16 -27.03
CA SER A 375 3.90 11.78 -26.97
C SER A 375 3.47 12.04 -25.52
N ALA A 376 3.77 11.09 -24.63
CA ALA A 376 3.47 11.19 -23.21
C ALA A 376 4.26 12.32 -22.53
N LEU A 377 5.57 12.43 -22.78
CA LEU A 377 6.39 13.54 -22.28
C LEU A 377 5.82 14.89 -22.73
N ALA A 378 5.46 15.02 -24.00
CA ALA A 378 4.88 16.25 -24.55
C ALA A 378 3.56 16.63 -23.86
N GLU A 379 2.69 15.66 -23.58
CA GLU A 379 1.41 15.90 -22.90
C GLU A 379 1.57 16.27 -21.42
N ILE A 380 2.46 15.60 -20.68
CA ILE A 380 2.76 15.98 -19.29
C ILE A 380 3.29 17.41 -19.25
N TYR A 381 4.20 17.77 -20.15
CA TYR A 381 4.83 19.09 -20.17
C TYR A 381 3.83 20.23 -20.45
N LYS A 382 2.81 19.99 -21.30
CA LYS A 382 1.71 20.94 -21.53
C LYS A 382 0.86 21.15 -20.27
N ALA A 383 0.61 20.09 -19.51
CA ALA A 383 -0.26 20.13 -18.33
C ALA A 383 0.46 20.65 -17.06
N ALA A 384 1.77 20.43 -16.95
CA ALA A 384 2.53 20.66 -15.72
C ALA A 384 3.10 22.08 -15.65
N ARG A 385 2.40 23.05 -15.02
CA ARG A 385 2.94 24.42 -14.84
C ARG A 385 4.18 24.49 -13.93
N HIS A 386 4.35 23.52 -13.03
CA HIS A 386 5.43 23.49 -12.02
C HIS A 386 5.94 22.06 -11.71
N GLY A 387 5.77 21.11 -12.64
CA GLY A 387 5.90 19.67 -12.33
C GLY A 387 7.05 18.91 -12.98
N LEU A 388 7.63 19.39 -14.09
CA LEU A 388 8.85 18.85 -14.71
C LEU A 388 9.94 19.94 -14.64
N PRO A 389 11.25 19.58 -14.70
CA PRO A 389 12.30 20.57 -14.90
C PRO A 389 11.95 21.48 -16.08
N ARG A 390 12.18 22.78 -15.94
CA ARG A 390 11.95 23.77 -17.01
C ARG A 390 13.14 24.68 -17.16
N ASP A 391 13.35 25.14 -18.39
CA ASP A 391 14.49 25.98 -18.73
C ASP A 391 14.37 27.39 -18.14
N ASP A 392 13.17 27.82 -17.74
CA ASP A 392 12.93 29.08 -17.05
C ASP A 392 13.20 29.00 -15.54
N ASP A 393 13.33 27.80 -14.97
CA ASP A 393 13.69 27.60 -13.57
C ASP A 393 15.22 27.61 -13.40
N PRO A 394 15.80 28.55 -12.63
CA PRO A 394 17.24 28.64 -12.41
C PRO A 394 17.87 27.34 -11.86
N GLN A 395 17.12 26.51 -11.14
CA GLN A 395 17.60 25.22 -10.65
C GLN A 395 17.91 24.26 -11.81
N PHE A 396 17.18 24.36 -12.92
CA PHE A 396 17.21 23.38 -14.00
C PHE A 396 17.80 23.89 -15.33
N GLN A 397 18.10 25.19 -15.44
CA GLN A 397 18.71 25.83 -16.63
C GLN A 397 19.97 25.14 -17.19
N ARG A 398 20.71 24.43 -16.35
CA ARG A 398 21.96 23.75 -16.72
C ARG A 398 21.79 22.28 -17.09
N TYR A 399 20.61 21.71 -16.91
CA TYR A 399 20.40 20.29 -17.16
C TYR A 399 20.09 20.05 -18.63
N GLN A 400 20.97 19.31 -19.28
CA GLN A 400 20.76 18.76 -20.60
C GLN A 400 20.59 17.26 -20.46
N TRP A 401 19.58 16.72 -21.12
CA TRP A 401 19.25 15.31 -21.10
C TRP A 401 19.69 14.69 -22.41
N LYS A 402 20.38 13.57 -22.29
CA LYS A 402 20.85 12.80 -23.44
C LYS A 402 19.95 11.58 -23.62
N ASP A 403 19.40 11.44 -24.81
CA ASP A 403 18.71 10.21 -25.20
C ASP A 403 19.72 9.14 -25.63
N LYS A 404 19.59 7.93 -25.11
CA LYS A 404 20.55 6.85 -25.38
C LYS A 404 20.56 6.40 -26.84
N ASP A 405 19.39 6.36 -27.48
CA ASP A 405 19.23 5.79 -28.82
C ASP A 405 19.65 6.76 -29.92
N SER A 406 19.21 8.01 -29.84
CA SER A 406 19.56 9.05 -30.83
C SER A 406 20.91 9.71 -30.55
N GLY A 407 21.38 9.66 -29.29
CA GLY A 407 22.59 10.35 -28.84
C GLY A 407 22.45 11.88 -28.79
N LEU A 408 21.27 12.42 -29.07
CA LEU A 408 20.98 13.84 -28.99
C LEU A 408 20.96 14.29 -27.54
N GLU A 409 21.44 15.51 -27.31
CA GLU A 409 21.47 16.16 -26.01
C GLU A 409 20.69 17.47 -26.10
N MET A 410 19.64 17.59 -25.30
CA MET A 410 18.67 18.69 -25.34
C MET A 410 18.13 18.97 -23.93
N SER A 411 17.59 20.16 -23.69
CA SER A 411 16.85 20.40 -22.44
C SER A 411 15.60 19.52 -22.40
N ILE A 412 15.04 19.27 -21.21
CA ILE A 412 13.78 18.50 -21.13
C ILE A 412 12.62 19.25 -21.81
N THR A 413 12.69 20.58 -21.85
CA THR A 413 11.74 21.46 -22.53
C THR A 413 11.80 21.24 -24.04
N ASP A 414 13.01 21.24 -24.59
CA ASP A 414 13.25 20.96 -25.99
C ASP A 414 12.84 19.52 -26.33
N TRP A 415 13.14 18.55 -25.46
CA TRP A 415 12.65 17.19 -25.59
C TRP A 415 11.13 17.14 -25.58
N ALA A 416 10.42 17.92 -24.77
CA ALA A 416 8.96 17.95 -24.79
C ALA A 416 8.40 18.54 -26.09
N MET A 417 9.07 19.53 -26.69
CA MET A 417 8.65 20.19 -27.92
C MET A 417 9.10 19.49 -29.21
N TYR A 418 10.12 18.65 -29.15
CA TYR A 418 10.66 17.93 -30.30
C TYR A 418 9.55 17.12 -31.00
N GLN A 419 9.39 17.28 -32.31
CA GLN A 419 8.35 16.58 -33.06
C GLN A 419 8.97 15.52 -33.97
N PRO A 420 8.97 14.24 -33.56
CA PRO A 420 9.36 13.17 -34.44
C PRO A 420 8.21 12.68 -35.32
N ASP A 421 8.57 11.97 -36.39
CA ASP A 421 7.61 11.37 -37.33
C ASP A 421 6.77 10.24 -36.71
N GLN A 422 7.26 9.59 -35.65
CA GLN A 422 6.60 8.50 -34.93
C GLN A 422 6.75 8.65 -33.43
N ASP A 423 5.79 8.11 -32.67
CA ASP A 423 5.88 8.06 -31.21
C ASP A 423 6.80 6.89 -30.79
N TYR A 424 8.03 7.22 -30.43
CA TYR A 424 9.02 6.27 -29.94
C TYR A 424 9.26 6.44 -28.44
N GLU A 425 9.99 5.48 -27.88
CA GLU A 425 10.43 5.50 -26.48
C GLU A 425 11.66 6.37 -26.33
N LEU A 426 11.62 7.31 -25.40
CA LEU A 426 12.77 8.10 -24.99
C LEU A 426 13.38 7.49 -23.75
N GLU A 427 14.69 7.29 -23.76
CA GLU A 427 15.48 6.91 -22.61
C GLU A 427 16.45 8.04 -22.29
N LEU A 428 16.03 8.93 -21.39
CA LEU A 428 16.73 10.16 -21.08
C LEU A 428 17.60 10.01 -19.83
N ASP A 429 18.88 10.34 -19.95
CA ASP A 429 19.82 10.46 -18.84
C ASP A 429 20.28 11.91 -18.64
N LEU A 430 20.42 12.34 -17.39
CA LEU A 430 21.32 13.44 -17.07
C LEU A 430 22.76 12.92 -17.16
N PRO A 431 23.63 13.51 -18.00
CA PRO A 431 25.03 13.10 -18.07
C PRO A 431 25.66 13.22 -16.69
N LYS A 432 26.48 12.22 -16.33
CA LYS A 432 27.29 12.28 -15.11
C LYS A 432 28.08 13.59 -15.15
N GLN A 433 27.91 14.44 -14.14
CA GLN A 433 28.85 15.54 -13.93
C GLN A 433 30.22 14.89 -13.76
N GLU A 434 31.09 15.01 -14.77
CA GLU A 434 32.50 14.75 -14.59
C GLU A 434 32.93 15.68 -13.45
N GLN A 435 33.32 15.09 -12.31
CA GLN A 435 33.86 15.83 -11.20
C GLN A 435 35.10 16.58 -11.70
N CYS A 436 34.98 17.91 -11.88
CA CYS A 436 36.11 18.80 -12.07
C CYS A 436 36.87 19.00 -10.76
#